data_AF-A0A969TEA6-F1
#
_entry.id   AF-A0A969TEA6-F1
#
_cell.length_a   1.000
_cell.length_b   1.000
_cell.length_c   1.000
_cell.angle_alpha   90.00
_cell.angle_beta   90.00
_cell.angle_gamma   90.00
#
_symmetry.space_group_name_H-M   'P 1'
#
loop_
_entity.id
_entity.type
_entity.pdbx_description
1 polymer ?
#
loop_
_entity_poly.entity_id
_entity_poly.type
_entity_poly.pdbx_seq_one_letter_code
_entity_poly.pdbx_strand_id
1 'polypeptide(L)' 'MKSKSYVIWNNKGGVGKSTICFHLASVYAAKNPNKDVVVVDMCPQANVSMMGSIPLLQ' A
#
# COMPACT_ATOMS: atom_id res chain seq x y z
N MET A 1 -8.67 -20.16 4.46
CA MET A 1 -8.25 -18.89 5.09
C MET A 1 -8.86 -17.73 4.32
N LYS A 2 -9.40 -16.72 5.00
CA LYS A 2 -10.04 -15.57 4.35
C LYS A 2 -9.07 -14.39 4.38
N SER A 3 -8.64 -13.90 3.22
CA SER A 3 -7.87 -12.67 3.10
C SER A 3 -8.79 -11.45 3.25
N LYS A 4 -8.23 -10.33 3.75
CA LYS A 4 -8.92 -9.02 3.78
C LYS A 4 -8.32 -8.16 2.68
N SER A 5 -9.16 -7.58 1.84
CA SER A 5 -8.74 -6.74 0.70
C SER A 5 -9.36 -5.35 0.81
N TYR A 6 -8.57 -4.34 0.51
CA TYR A 6 -8.98 -2.93 0.54
C TYR A 6 -8.54 -2.25 -0.76
N VAL A 7 -9.32 -1.27 -1.22
CA VAL A 7 -9.03 -0.51 -2.45
C VAL A 7 -9.07 0.98 -2.13
N ILE A 8 -8.06 1.71 -2.59
CA ILE A 8 -7.99 3.17 -2.49
C ILE A 8 -8.14 3.73 -3.89
N TRP A 9 -9.26 4.43 -4.13
CA TRP A 9 -9.60 4.94 -5.46
C TRP A 9 -10.10 6.38 -5.38
N ASN A 10 -9.68 7.21 -6.34
CA ASN A 10 -10.20 8.56 -6.59
C ASN A 10 -9.76 8.99 -8.00
N ASN A 11 -10.69 9.50 -8.81
CA ASN A 11 -10.45 9.93 -10.19
C ASN A 11 -9.53 11.16 -10.29
N LYS A 12 -9.43 11.98 -9.24
CA LYS A 12 -8.56 13.17 -9.25
C LYS A 12 -7.09 12.79 -9.01
N GLY A 13 -6.19 13.22 -9.90
CA GLY A 13 -4.73 13.11 -9.73
C GLY A 13 -4.21 14.00 -8.61
N GLY A 14 -3.06 13.65 -8.02
CA GLY A 14 -2.37 14.50 -7.04
C GLY A 14 -3.02 14.62 -5.66
N VAL A 15 -4.07 13.83 -5.35
CA VAL A 15 -4.77 13.88 -4.04
C VAL A 15 -4.17 12.98 -2.96
N GLY A 16 -2.99 12.39 -3.20
CA GLY A 16 -2.28 11.58 -2.20
C GLY A 16 -2.73 10.11 -2.06
N LYS A 17 -3.46 9.53 -3.03
CA LYS A 17 -3.89 8.11 -2.99
C LYS A 17 -2.73 7.12 -2.78
N SER A 18 -1.68 7.24 -3.60
CA SER A 18 -0.52 6.36 -3.53
C SER A 18 0.23 6.54 -2.21
N THR A 19 0.35 7.79 -1.76
CA THR A 19 0.95 8.15 -0.47
C THR A 19 0.19 7.50 0.69
N ILE A 20 -1.13 7.66 0.77
CA ILE A 20 -1.90 7.07 1.87
C ILE A 20 -1.92 5.53 1.78
N CYS A 21 -1.95 4.96 0.57
CA CYS A 21 -1.85 3.52 0.36
C CYS A 21 -0.54 2.94 0.93
N PHE A 22 0.59 3.55 0.57
CA PHE A 22 1.92 3.13 1.04
C PHE A 22 2.04 3.22 2.57
N HIS A 23 1.60 4.33 3.17
CA HIS A 23 1.67 4.51 4.63
C HIS A 23 0.74 3.55 5.37
N LEU A 24 -0.50 3.33 4.88
CA LEU A 24 -1.43 2.38 5.48
C LEU A 24 -0.88 0.96 5.44
N ALA A 25 -0.34 0.53 4.30
CA ALA A 25 0.25 -0.79 4.16
C ALA A 25 1.45 -0.96 5.11
N SER A 26 2.30 0.06 5.23
CA SER A 26 3.46 0.07 6.13
C SER A 26 3.08 -0.06 7.59
N VAL A 27 2.15 0.78 8.06
CA VAL A 27 1.69 0.73 9.45
C VAL A 27 0.96 -0.58 9.75
N TYR A 28 0.18 -1.10 8.80
CA TYR A 28 -0.53 -2.36 8.98
C TYR A 28 0.44 -3.56 9.06
N ALA A 29 1.46 -3.60 8.19
CA ALA A 29 2.46 -4.65 8.19
C ALA A 29 3.29 -4.65 9.49
N ALA A 30 3.76 -3.47 9.93
CA ALA A 30 4.48 -3.32 11.20
C ALA A 30 3.66 -3.76 12.43
N LYS A 31 2.34 -3.49 12.43
CA LYS A 31 1.43 -3.91 13.52
C LYS A 31 1.02 -5.38 13.45
N ASN A 32 1.29 -6.07 12.35
CA ASN A 32 0.88 -7.46 12.13
C ASN A 32 2.06 -8.29 11.57
N PRO A 33 3.13 -8.50 12.35
CA PRO A 33 4.36 -9.15 11.85
C PRO A 33 4.15 -10.58 11.36
N ASN A 34 3.09 -11.25 11.82
CA ASN A 34 2.74 -12.61 11.41
C ASN A 34 1.79 -12.67 10.21
N LYS A 35 1.63 -11.57 9.46
CA LYS A 35 0.76 -11.50 8.28
C LYS A 35 1.52 -10.99 7.08
N ASP A 36 1.36 -11.68 5.96
CA ASP A 36 1.78 -11.18 4.67
C ASP A 36 0.87 -10.02 4.23
N VAL A 37 1.49 -8.91 3.86
CA VAL A 37 0.83 -7.72 3.35
C VAL A 37 1.30 -7.48 1.93
N VAL A 38 0.36 -7.51 0.99
CA VAL A 38 0.62 -7.32 -0.44
C VAL A 38 -0.05 -6.03 -0.89
N VAL A 39 0.69 -5.21 -1.63
CA VAL A 39 0.17 -4.01 -2.29
C VAL A 39 0.18 -4.25 -3.79
N VAL A 40 -0.96 -4.00 -4.43
CA VAL A 40 -1.11 -4.11 -5.89
C VAL A 40 -1.29 -2.70 -6.43
N ASP A 41 -0.30 -2.22 -7.19
CA ASP A 41 -0.36 -0.92 -7.86
C ASP A 41 -0.99 -1.07 -9.25
N MET A 42 -2.15 -0.46 -9.44
CA MET A 42 -2.87 -0.45 -10.74
C MET A 42 -2.74 0.92 -11.45
N CYS A 43 -1.93 1.84 -10.93
CA CYS A 43 -1.65 3.11 -11.58
C CYS A 43 -0.66 2.87 -12.72
N PRO A 44 -0.91 3.34 -13.96
CA PRO A 44 0.01 3.10 -15.08
C PRO A 44 1.40 3.74 -14.85
N GLN A 45 1.49 4.76 -13.99
CA GLN A 45 2.74 5.38 -13.57
C GLN A 45 3.48 4.61 -12.47
N ALA A 46 2.91 3.53 -11.93
CA ALA A 46 3.49 2.73 -10.85
C ALA A 46 3.91 3.57 -9.61
N ASN A 47 3.10 4.59 -9.29
CA ASN A 47 3.41 5.58 -8.24
C ASN A 47 3.68 4.96 -6.86
N VAL A 48 3.00 3.88 -6.50
CA VAL A 48 3.24 3.18 -5.23
C VAL A 48 4.49 2.31 -5.34
N SER A 49 4.68 1.61 -6.46
CA SER A 49 5.87 0.78 -6.69
C SER A 49 7.17 1.60 -6.68
N MET A 50 7.13 2.85 -7.15
CA MET A 50 8.28 3.77 -7.10
C MET A 50 8.64 4.23 -5.69
N MET A 51 7.72 4.15 -4.72
CA MET A 51 8.00 4.49 -3.31
C MET A 51 8.87 3.44 -2.62
N GLY A 52 9.17 2.33 -3.31
CA GLY A 52 10.05 1.27 -2.83
C GLY A 52 9.33 0.25 -1.97
N SER A 53 10.11 -0.49 -1.18
CA SER A 53 9.58 -1.52 -0.29
C SER A 53 8.81 -0.87 0.87
N ILE A 54 7.72 -1.52 1.28
CA ILE A 54 7.18 -1.27 2.62
C ILE A 54 8.34 -1.49 3.60
N PRO A 55 8.73 -0.48 4.41
CA PRO A 55 9.80 -0.64 5.38
C PRO A 55 9.31 -1.61 6.46
N LEU A 56 9.54 -2.89 6.21
CA LEU A 56 9.26 -3.97 7.14
C LEU A 56 10.46 -4.24 8.07
N LEU A 57 11.60 -3.59 7.85
CA LEU A 57 12.84 -3.84 8.57
C LEU A 57 13.72 -2.56 8.62
N GLN A 58 13.56 -1.79 9.69
CA GLN A 58 14.69 -1.24 10.45
C GLN A 58 14.50 -1.64 11.91
#